data_AF-A0A3N5VF52-F1
#
_entry.id   AF-A0A3N5VF52-F1
#
_cell.length_a   1.000
_cell.length_b   1.000
_cell.length_c   1.000
_cell.angle_alpha   90.00
_cell.angle_beta   90.00
_cell.angle_gamma   90.00
#
_symmetry.space_group_name_H-M   'P 1'
#
loop_
_entity.id
_entity.type
_entity.pdbx_description
1 polymer ?
#
loop_
_entity_poly.entity_id
_entity_poly.type
_entity_poly.pdbx_seq_one_letter_code
_entity_poly.pdbx_strand_id
1 'polypeptide(L)'
;MGAFILRRLLQSIIVILGVIVITFIISRVLGDPVVLLLPPEATPEQRAFLTRDLGLDRPIYVQLAVYISKVIRGDFGMSFRHEEPAMKLLMERVPASLYLSLVATFFSICIALPLGIISAIKRGTIFDRIGMTLALLGQSIPAFWAGIMMILLFAVQLGWFPPSGYGGLSYVFLPALTLAFFFTAATARLTRSSVLDVL
;
A
#
# COMPACT_ATOMS: atom_id res chain seq x y z
N MET A 1 -28.49 5.73 7.27
CA MET A 1 -27.23 6.17 6.63
C MET A 1 -26.33 7.00 7.56
N GLY A 2 -26.84 8.06 8.22
CA GLY A 2 -26.02 8.94 9.08
C GLY A 2 -25.29 8.24 10.24
N ALA A 3 -25.98 7.38 11.00
CA ALA A 3 -25.36 6.60 12.08
C ALA A 3 -24.27 5.64 11.58
N PHE A 4 -24.42 5.09 10.37
CA PHE A 4 -23.41 4.24 9.73
C PHE A 4 -22.17 5.03 9.32
N ILE A 5 -22.36 6.20 8.70
CA ILE A 5 -21.25 7.10 8.31
C ILE A 5 -20.49 7.56 9.56
N LEU A 6 -21.20 7.99 10.60
CA LEU A 6 -20.58 8.43 11.85
C LEU A 6 -19.76 7.31 12.51
N ARG A 7 -20.32 6.09 12.58
CA ARG A 7 -19.61 4.92 13.12
C ARG A 7 -18.33 4.64 12.32
N ARG A 8 -18.37 4.73 10.99
CA ARG A 8 -17.17 4.55 10.16
C ARG A 8 -16.14 5.65 10.35
N LEU A 9 -16.56 6.92 10.44
CA LEU A 9 -15.64 8.04 10.69
C LEU A 9 -14.92 7.87 12.04
N LEU A 10 -15.65 7.49 13.09
CA LEU A 10 -15.05 7.22 14.41
C LEU A 10 -14.07 6.05 14.36
N GLN A 11 -14.42 4.96 13.67
CA GLN A 11 -13.50 3.83 13.46
C GLN A 11 -12.24 4.25 12.70
N SER A 12 -12.39 5.06 11.64
CA SER A 12 -11.24 5.58 10.88
C SER A 12 -10.33 6.46 11.73
N ILE A 13 -10.88 7.32 12.58
CA ILE A 13 -10.08 8.14 13.51
C ILE A 13 -9.27 7.25 14.46
N ILE A 14 -9.89 6.22 15.04
CA ILE A 14 -9.20 5.28 15.94
C ILE A 14 -8.07 4.56 15.20
N VAL A 15 -8.31 4.11 13.97
CA VAL A 15 -7.29 3.45 13.15
C VAL A 15 -6.15 4.40 12.81
N ILE A 16 -6.45 5.64 12.39
CA ILE A 16 -5.43 6.66 12.06
C ILE A 16 -4.58 6.96 13.29
N LEU A 17 -5.20 7.17 14.45
CA LEU A 17 -4.47 7.38 15.71
C LEU A 17 -3.59 6.18 16.06
N GLY A 18 -4.12 4.96 15.91
CA GLY A 18 -3.35 3.74 16.11
C GLY A 18 -2.13 3.67 15.20
N VAL A 19 -2.28 3.95 13.90
CA VAL A 19 -1.17 3.99 12.94
C VAL A 19 -0.16 5.08 13.30
N ILE A 20 -0.60 6.29 13.66
CA ILE A 20 0.28 7.37 14.13
C ILE A 20 1.11 6.93 15.34
N VAL A 21 0.47 6.35 16.36
CA VAL A 21 1.17 5.90 17.57
C VAL A 21 2.16 4.79 17.26
N ILE A 22 1.75 3.78 16.49
CA ILE A 22 2.61 2.64 16.13
C ILE A 22 3.81 3.11 15.31
N THR A 23 3.58 3.89 14.24
CA THR A 23 4.66 4.42 13.40
C THR A 23 5.59 5.36 14.18
N PHE A 24 5.04 6.17 15.08
CA PHE A 24 5.83 7.02 15.98
C PHE A 24 6.73 6.18 16.88
N ILE A 25 6.20 5.16 17.57
CA ILE A 25 6.99 4.29 18.45
C ILE A 25 8.06 3.56 17.64
N ILE A 26 7.70 2.95 16.51
CA ILE A 26 8.63 2.29 15.59
C ILE A 26 9.76 3.24 15.20
N SER A 27 9.45 4.49 14.86
CA SER A 27 10.47 5.49 14.49
C SER A 27 11.44 5.83 15.62
N ARG A 28 11.02 5.72 16.89
CA ARG A 28 11.86 5.97 18.06
C ARG A 28 12.66 4.74 18.51
N VAL A 29 12.17 3.54 18.20
CA VAL A 29 12.84 2.27 18.57
C VAL A 29 13.88 1.87 17.53
N LEU A 30 13.63 2.09 16.24
CA LEU A 30 14.50 1.62 15.16
C LEU A 30 15.76 2.46 14.94
N GLY A 31 15.86 3.67 15.49
CA GLY A 31 17.08 4.46 15.39
C GLY A 31 16.98 5.86 15.98
N ASP A 32 18.13 6.40 16.40
CA ASP A 32 18.25 7.78 16.83
C ASP A 32 18.34 8.70 15.60
N PRO A 33 17.36 9.60 15.36
CA PRO A 33 17.40 10.51 14.23
C PRO A 33 18.61 11.47 14.27
N VAL A 34 19.21 11.71 15.45
CA VAL A 34 20.42 12.53 15.57
C VAL A 34 21.59 11.89 14.83
N VAL A 35 21.70 10.56 14.85
CA VAL A 35 22.75 9.80 14.14
C VAL A 35 22.56 9.85 12.63
N LEU A 36 21.31 9.99 12.15
CA LEU A 36 21.01 10.11 10.73
C LEU A 36 21.29 11.53 10.18
N LEU A 37 21.20 12.54 11.03
CA LEU A 37 21.29 13.95 10.65
C LEU A 37 22.68 14.55 10.86
N LEU A 38 23.49 13.97 11.74
CA LEU A 38 24.84 14.44 12.01
C LEU A 38 25.89 13.54 11.32
N PRO A 39 27.00 14.12 10.83
CA PRO A 39 28.12 13.34 10.36
C PRO A 39 28.69 12.48 11.50
N PRO A 40 29.32 11.33 11.18
CA PRO A 40 29.89 10.43 12.19
C PRO A 40 30.84 11.13 13.19
N GLU A 41 31.56 12.16 12.72
CA GLU A 41 32.53 12.95 13.48
C GLU A 41 31.92 14.04 14.37
N ALA A 42 30.59 14.20 14.38
CA ALA A 42 29.93 15.27 15.13
C ALA A 42 30.21 15.18 16.65
N THR A 43 30.52 16.34 17.24
CA THR A 43 30.92 16.43 18.65
C THR A 43 29.76 16.09 19.59
N PRO A 44 30.03 15.65 20.84
CA PRO A 44 28.99 15.40 21.84
C PRO A 44 28.08 16.62 22.07
N GLU A 45 28.64 17.83 21.96
CA GLU A 45 27.92 19.09 22.10
C GLU A 45 26.91 19.31 20.96
N GLN A 46 27.32 19.04 19.72
CA GLN A 46 26.43 19.11 18.54
C GLN A 46 25.29 18.10 18.64
N ARG A 47 25.58 16.87 19.11
CA ARG A 47 24.56 15.84 19.35
C ARG A 47 23.58 16.27 20.42
N ALA A 48 24.07 16.78 21.56
CA ALA A 48 23.22 17.25 22.65
C ALA A 48 22.34 18.45 22.23
N PHE A 49 22.88 19.38 21.43
CA PHE A 49 22.12 20.48 20.87
C PHE A 49 20.98 19.99 19.98
N LEU A 50 21.28 19.13 19.00
CA LEU A 50 20.26 18.61 18.08
C LEU A 50 19.21 17.74 18.78
N THR A 51 19.61 16.98 19.80
CA THR A 51 18.71 16.18 20.64
C THR A 51 17.65 17.06 21.30
N ARG A 52 18.07 18.20 21.88
CA ARG A 52 17.15 19.16 22.51
C ARG A 52 16.30 19.91 21.49
N ASP A 53 16.89 20.30 20.36
CA ASP A 53 16.18 21.01 19.28
C ASP A 53 15.03 20.16 18.70
N LEU A 54 15.30 18.87 18.48
CA LEU A 54 14.29 17.89 18.06
C LEU A 54 13.34 17.43 19.19
N GLY A 55 13.58 17.87 20.43
CA GLY A 55 12.79 17.54 21.62
C GLY A 55 12.86 16.05 22.01
N LEU A 56 13.94 15.36 21.63
CA LEU A 56 14.14 13.93 21.88
C LEU A 56 14.51 13.61 23.33
N ASP A 57 14.94 14.64 24.07
CA ASP A 57 15.22 14.60 25.51
C ASP A 57 13.95 14.55 26.37
N ARG A 58 12.77 14.83 25.77
CA ARG A 58 11.48 14.82 26.47
C ARG A 58 10.93 13.41 26.61
N PRO A 59 10.09 13.13 27.62
CA PRO A 59 9.38 11.86 27.73
C PRO A 59 8.58 11.54 26.46
N ILE A 60 8.54 10.26 26.07
CA ILE A 60 7.98 9.84 24.77
C ILE A 60 6.51 10.27 24.55
N TYR A 61 5.72 10.32 25.62
CA TYR A 61 4.33 10.77 25.55
C TYR A 61 4.21 12.28 25.26
N VAL A 62 5.17 13.09 25.72
CA VAL A 62 5.23 14.53 25.41
C VAL A 62 5.60 14.71 23.93
N GLN A 63 6.57 13.94 23.44
CA GLN A 63 6.96 13.97 22.04
C GLN A 63 5.78 13.59 21.13
N LEU A 64 5.04 12.54 21.48
CA LEU A 64 3.84 12.10 20.75
C LEU A 64 2.75 13.17 20.77
N ALA A 65 2.48 13.80 21.93
CA ALA A 65 1.48 14.86 22.03
C ALA A 65 1.85 16.07 21.16
N VAL A 66 3.12 16.48 21.15
CA VAL A 66 3.63 17.54 20.27
C VAL A 66 3.47 17.14 18.80
N TYR A 67 3.83 15.90 18.43
CA TYR A 67 3.70 15.40 17.07
C TYR A 67 2.24 15.39 16.59
N ILE A 68 1.31 14.84 17.39
CA ILE A 68 -0.12 14.83 17.07
C ILE A 68 -0.65 16.27 16.93
N SER A 69 -0.25 17.19 17.82
CA SER A 69 -0.65 18.59 17.72
C SER A 69 -0.19 19.27 16.42
N LYS A 70 0.99 18.91 15.91
CA LYS A 70 1.48 19.42 14.61
C LYS A 70 0.70 18.80 13.45
N VAL A 71 0.50 17.49 13.48
CA VAL A 71 -0.25 16.74 12.44
C VAL A 71 -1.67 17.26 12.28
N ILE A 72 -2.37 17.55 13.37
CA ILE A 72 -3.75 18.11 13.33
C ILE A 72 -3.77 19.50 12.65
N ARG A 73 -2.67 20.26 12.71
CA ARG A 73 -2.53 21.56 12.04
C ARG A 73 -2.02 21.44 10.59
N GLY A 74 -1.83 20.22 10.10
CA GLY A 74 -1.28 19.96 8.77
C GLY A 74 0.25 20.04 8.69
N ASP A 75 0.95 20.15 9.83
CA ASP A 75 2.41 20.11 9.87
C ASP A 75 2.89 18.67 10.15
N PHE A 76 3.46 18.04 9.14
CA PHE A 76 4.00 16.68 9.20
C PHE A 76 5.52 16.67 9.40
N GLY A 77 6.14 17.85 9.53
CA GLY A 77 7.58 18.01 9.66
C GLY A 77 8.35 17.74 8.37
N MET A 78 9.67 17.60 8.54
CA MET A 78 10.64 17.36 7.47
C MET A 78 11.01 15.88 7.42
N SER A 79 11.26 15.37 6.21
CA SER A 79 11.88 14.08 6.02
C SER A 79 13.37 14.17 6.33
N PHE A 80 13.85 13.42 7.31
CA PHE A 80 15.27 13.37 7.66
C PHE A 80 16.15 12.77 6.57
N ARG A 81 15.59 11.97 5.65
CA ARG A 81 16.34 11.35 4.55
C ARG A 81 16.42 12.24 3.31
N HIS A 82 15.34 12.96 3.01
CA HIS A 82 15.21 13.73 1.77
C HIS A 82 15.37 15.24 2.01
N GLU A 83 15.44 15.69 3.27
CA GLU A 83 15.57 17.09 3.65
C GLU A 83 14.46 18.00 3.08
N GLU A 84 13.30 17.40 2.79
CA GLU A 84 12.12 18.06 2.23
C GLU A 84 10.89 17.90 3.13
N PRO A 85 9.87 18.78 3.01
CA PRO A 85 8.62 18.65 3.75
C PRO A 85 7.98 17.28 3.51
N ALA A 86 7.65 16.55 4.58
CA ALA A 86 7.10 15.20 4.48
C ALA A 86 5.78 15.18 3.68
N MET A 87 4.96 16.23 3.80
CA MET A 87 3.72 16.39 3.04
C MET A 87 3.98 16.53 1.53
N LYS A 88 5.05 17.21 1.12
CA LYS A 88 5.42 17.35 -0.30
C LYS A 88 5.74 15.98 -0.90
N LEU A 89 6.60 15.21 -0.22
CA LEU A 89 6.96 13.85 -0.63
C LEU A 89 5.74 12.92 -0.69
N LEU A 90 4.80 13.04 0.26
CA LEU A 90 3.55 12.28 0.23
C LEU A 90 2.75 12.63 -1.04
N MET A 91 2.54 13.92 -1.31
CA MET A 91 1.76 14.39 -2.46
C MET A 91 2.37 13.99 -3.80
N GLU A 92 3.70 13.87 -3.89
CA GLU A 92 4.38 13.36 -5.09
C GLU A 92 4.13 11.87 -5.33
N ARG A 93 3.86 11.07 -4.28
CA ARG A 93 3.68 9.61 -4.37
C ARG A 93 2.21 9.18 -4.48
N VAL A 94 1.29 9.98 -3.92
CA VAL A 94 -0.16 9.68 -3.95
C VAL A 94 -0.68 9.42 -5.37
N PRO A 95 -0.37 10.24 -6.40
CA PRO A 95 -0.85 9.99 -7.76
C PRO A 95 -0.39 8.64 -8.32
N ALA A 96 0.85 8.24 -8.05
CA ALA A 96 1.41 6.97 -8.51
C ALA A 96 0.67 5.78 -7.86
N SER A 97 0.44 5.83 -6.55
CA SER A 97 -0.30 4.79 -5.82
C SER A 97 -1.76 4.69 -6.28
N LEU A 98 -2.42 5.84 -6.50
CA LEU A 98 -3.79 5.88 -7.02
C LEU A 98 -3.86 5.31 -8.43
N TYR A 99 -2.95 5.74 -9.32
CA TYR A 99 -2.89 5.26 -10.70
C TYR A 99 -2.69 3.74 -10.74
N LEU A 100 -1.71 3.21 -10.00
CA LEU A 100 -1.47 1.76 -9.90
C LEU A 100 -2.71 1.03 -9.37
N SER A 101 -3.33 1.54 -8.31
CA SER A 101 -4.50 0.90 -7.69
C SER A 101 -5.70 0.87 -8.65
N LEU A 102 -5.93 1.95 -9.40
CA LEU A 102 -7.00 2.04 -10.39
C LEU A 102 -6.77 1.07 -11.55
N VAL A 103 -5.57 1.00 -12.11
CA VAL A 103 -5.24 0.08 -13.21
C VAL A 103 -5.33 -1.38 -12.74
N ALA A 104 -4.83 -1.69 -11.54
CA ALA A 104 -4.95 -3.03 -10.95
C ALA A 104 -6.42 -3.43 -10.73
N THR A 105 -7.23 -2.51 -10.21
CA THR A 105 -8.68 -2.72 -10.02
C THR A 105 -9.37 -2.95 -11.36
N PHE A 106 -9.05 -2.14 -12.37
CA PHE A 106 -9.59 -2.30 -13.72
C PHE A 106 -9.29 -3.69 -14.29
N PHE A 107 -8.03 -4.14 -14.26
CA PHE A 107 -7.67 -5.50 -14.68
C PHE A 107 -8.37 -6.57 -13.86
N SER A 108 -8.47 -6.39 -12.54
CA SER A 108 -9.16 -7.34 -11.69
C SER A 108 -10.63 -7.49 -12.09
N ILE A 109 -11.34 -6.40 -12.35
CA ILE A 109 -12.74 -6.41 -12.78
C ILE A 109 -12.87 -7.07 -14.16
N CYS A 110 -12.02 -6.68 -15.12
CA CYS A 110 -12.03 -7.21 -16.49
C CYS A 110 -11.79 -8.73 -16.54
N ILE A 111 -11.03 -9.29 -15.60
CA ILE A 111 -10.75 -10.73 -15.55
C ILE A 111 -11.78 -11.45 -14.66
N ALA A 112 -12.08 -10.89 -13.48
CA ALA A 112 -12.91 -11.55 -12.47
C ALA A 112 -14.38 -11.65 -12.87
N LEU A 113 -14.95 -10.60 -13.48
CA LEU A 113 -16.37 -10.61 -13.84
C LEU A 113 -16.67 -11.67 -14.91
N PRO A 114 -15.97 -11.74 -16.07
CA PRO A 114 -16.22 -12.79 -17.04
C PRO A 114 -15.99 -14.19 -16.46
N LEU A 115 -14.91 -14.36 -15.68
CA LEU A 115 -14.60 -15.64 -15.05
C LEU A 115 -15.72 -16.10 -14.09
N GLY A 116 -16.20 -15.19 -13.24
CA GLY A 116 -17.28 -15.45 -12.28
C GLY A 116 -18.62 -15.74 -12.97
N ILE A 117 -19.00 -14.92 -13.96
CA ILE A 117 -20.25 -15.06 -14.72
C ILE A 117 -20.26 -16.38 -15.50
N ILE A 118 -19.21 -16.67 -16.27
CA ILE A 118 -19.13 -17.91 -17.07
C ILE A 118 -19.17 -19.14 -16.16
N SER A 119 -18.48 -19.10 -15.02
CA SER A 119 -18.46 -20.20 -14.05
C SER A 119 -19.83 -20.41 -13.39
N ALA A 120 -20.60 -19.34 -13.17
CA ALA A 120 -21.96 -19.43 -12.64
C ALA A 120 -22.95 -20.00 -13.65
N ILE A 121 -22.94 -19.48 -14.89
CA ILE A 121 -23.84 -19.94 -15.97
C ILE A 121 -23.57 -21.41 -16.30
N LYS A 122 -22.30 -21.82 -16.34
CA LYS A 122 -21.89 -23.19 -16.65
C LYS A 122 -21.58 -24.01 -15.38
N ARG A 123 -22.33 -23.80 -14.30
CA ARG A 123 -22.12 -24.46 -13.02
C ARG A 123 -21.99 -25.98 -13.17
N GLY A 124 -20.98 -26.55 -12.50
CA GLY A 124 -20.73 -28.00 -12.50
C GLY A 124 -20.01 -28.54 -13.75
N THR A 125 -19.87 -27.75 -14.81
CA THR A 125 -19.12 -28.12 -16.01
C THR A 125 -17.60 -27.96 -15.82
N ILE A 126 -16.83 -28.39 -16.82
CA ILE A 126 -15.37 -28.20 -16.82
C ILE A 126 -14.96 -26.71 -16.82
N PHE A 127 -15.77 -25.81 -17.39
CA PHE A 127 -15.49 -24.37 -17.41
C PHE A 127 -15.57 -23.75 -16.02
N ASP A 128 -16.55 -24.16 -15.20
CA ASP A 128 -16.67 -23.76 -13.79
C ASP A 128 -15.47 -24.27 -12.98
N ARG A 129 -15.15 -25.56 -13.12
CA ARG A 129 -14.01 -26.17 -12.39
C ARG A 129 -12.68 -25.53 -12.75
N ILE A 130 -12.38 -25.36 -14.04
CA ILE A 130 -11.13 -24.72 -14.49
C ILE A 130 -11.09 -23.27 -14.03
N GLY A 131 -12.17 -22.52 -14.23
CA GLY A 131 -12.20 -21.10 -13.87
C GLY A 131 -11.98 -20.87 -12.38
N MET A 132 -12.65 -21.64 -11.53
CA MET A 132 -12.49 -21.53 -10.08
C MET A 132 -11.14 -22.07 -9.59
N THR A 133 -10.60 -23.11 -10.23
CA THR A 133 -9.26 -23.61 -9.91
C THR A 133 -8.18 -22.58 -10.26
N LEU A 134 -8.25 -21.95 -11.44
CA LEU A 134 -7.31 -20.90 -11.83
C LEU A 134 -7.39 -19.69 -10.89
N ALA A 135 -8.61 -19.28 -10.50
CA ALA A 135 -8.81 -18.25 -9.49
C ALA A 135 -8.13 -18.62 -8.16
N LEU A 136 -8.35 -19.84 -7.65
CA LEU A 136 -7.74 -20.30 -6.39
C LEU A 136 -6.22 -20.40 -6.47
N LEU A 137 -5.67 -20.88 -7.59
CA LEU A 137 -4.23 -20.93 -7.81
C LEU A 137 -3.62 -19.52 -7.83
N GLY A 138 -4.25 -18.58 -8.53
CA GLY A 138 -3.81 -17.18 -8.57
C GLY A 138 -3.75 -16.52 -7.20
N GLN A 139 -4.67 -16.88 -6.29
CA GLN A 139 -4.65 -16.39 -4.90
C GLN A 139 -3.62 -17.11 -4.02
N SER A 140 -3.34 -18.39 -4.30
CA SER A 140 -2.41 -19.20 -3.52
C SER A 140 -0.94 -18.82 -3.76
N ILE A 141 -0.65 -18.19 -4.89
CA ILE A 141 0.69 -17.72 -5.22
C ILE A 141 0.99 -16.42 -4.45
N PRO A 142 2.12 -16.32 -3.74
CA PRO A 142 2.52 -15.07 -3.10
C PRO A 142 2.69 -13.94 -4.12
N ALA A 143 2.06 -12.79 -3.87
CA ALA A 143 2.06 -11.66 -4.80
C ALA A 143 3.49 -11.17 -5.15
N PHE A 144 4.41 -11.17 -4.18
CA PHE A 144 5.80 -10.80 -4.43
C PHE A 144 6.48 -11.77 -5.42
N TRP A 145 6.24 -13.08 -5.28
CA TRP A 145 6.82 -14.09 -6.16
C TRP A 145 6.23 -13.97 -7.57
N ALA A 146 4.90 -13.83 -7.67
CA ALA A 146 4.23 -13.61 -8.95
C ALA A 146 4.79 -12.37 -9.66
N GLY A 147 4.97 -11.27 -8.92
CA GLY A 147 5.57 -10.04 -9.44
C GLY A 147 7.00 -10.23 -9.95
N ILE A 148 7.85 -10.91 -9.19
CA ILE A 148 9.22 -11.20 -9.62
C ILE A 148 9.22 -12.08 -10.88
N MET A 149 8.38 -13.11 -10.95
CA MET A 149 8.28 -13.97 -12.12
C MET A 149 7.76 -13.23 -13.36
N MET A 150 6.78 -12.33 -13.18
CA MET A 150 6.30 -11.47 -14.26
C MET A 150 7.39 -10.54 -14.79
N ILE A 151 8.18 -9.92 -13.90
CA ILE A 151 9.32 -9.09 -14.31
C ILE A 151 10.36 -9.94 -15.05
N LEU A 152 10.73 -11.11 -14.50
CA LEU A 152 11.73 -11.98 -15.12
C LEU A 152 11.32 -12.42 -16.53
N LEU A 153 10.08 -12.86 -16.71
CA LEU A 153 9.60 -13.33 -18.00
C LEU A 153 9.39 -12.16 -18.97
N PHE A 154 8.58 -11.17 -18.60
CA PHE A 154 8.11 -10.16 -19.56
C PHE A 154 9.05 -8.97 -19.71
N ALA A 155 9.81 -8.60 -18.67
CA ALA A 155 10.74 -7.49 -18.75
C ALA A 155 12.17 -7.95 -19.09
N VAL A 156 12.65 -9.03 -18.48
CA VAL A 156 14.06 -9.47 -18.65
C VAL A 156 14.23 -10.41 -19.84
N GLN A 157 13.46 -11.50 -19.92
CA GLN A 157 13.63 -12.49 -21.00
C GLN A 157 13.04 -12.00 -22.33
N LEU A 158 11.82 -11.47 -22.30
CA LEU A 158 11.10 -11.05 -23.50
C LEU A 158 11.35 -9.59 -23.90
N GLY A 159 11.77 -8.75 -22.97
CA GLY A 159 12.02 -7.32 -23.24
C GLY A 159 10.78 -6.51 -23.61
N TRP A 160 9.58 -6.97 -23.26
CA TRP A 160 8.31 -6.30 -23.60
C TRP A 160 8.03 -5.07 -22.76
N PHE A 161 8.49 -5.08 -21.51
CA PHE A 161 8.24 -4.01 -20.54
C PHE A 161 9.54 -3.59 -19.84
N PRO A 162 9.62 -2.33 -19.35
CA PRO A 162 10.71 -1.91 -18.48
C PRO A 162 10.66 -2.67 -17.13
N PRO A 163 11.80 -3.09 -16.58
CA PRO A 163 11.84 -3.89 -15.34
C PRO A 163 11.58 -3.06 -14.08
N SER A 164 11.84 -1.76 -14.12
CA SER A 164 11.58 -0.83 -13.01
C SER A 164 11.47 0.61 -13.52
N GLY A 165 10.92 1.49 -12.71
CA GLY A 165 10.79 2.92 -13.03
C GLY A 165 9.39 3.45 -12.79
N TYR A 166 9.17 4.69 -13.21
CA TYR A 166 7.89 5.39 -13.12
C TYR A 166 7.60 6.09 -14.45
N GLY A 167 6.34 6.08 -14.89
CA GLY A 167 5.94 6.68 -16.15
C GLY A 167 4.63 6.12 -16.68
N GLY A 168 4.56 5.94 -18.00
CA GLY A 168 3.35 5.49 -18.69
C GLY A 168 2.94 4.04 -18.42
N LEU A 169 1.95 3.57 -19.18
CA LEU A 169 1.33 2.25 -19.02
C LEU A 169 2.32 1.08 -18.97
N SER A 170 3.46 1.17 -19.67
CA SER A 170 4.48 0.13 -19.69
C SER A 170 5.09 -0.14 -18.32
N TYR A 171 5.23 0.88 -17.46
CA TYR A 171 5.77 0.72 -16.10
C TYR A 171 4.72 0.20 -15.11
N VAL A 172 3.44 0.48 -15.34
CA VAL A 172 2.35 0.10 -14.42
C VAL A 172 1.73 -1.26 -14.76
N PHE A 173 1.85 -1.74 -16.01
CA PHE A 173 1.14 -2.92 -16.49
C PHE A 173 1.46 -4.17 -15.68
N LEU A 174 2.74 -4.53 -15.55
CA LEU A 174 3.15 -5.74 -14.81
C LEU A 174 2.82 -5.66 -13.30
N PRO A 175 3.13 -4.55 -12.60
CA PRO A 175 2.70 -4.39 -11.20
C PRO A 175 1.18 -4.46 -11.03
N ALA A 176 0.42 -3.81 -11.91
CA ALA A 176 -1.04 -3.80 -11.85
C ALA A 176 -1.62 -5.19 -12.10
N LEU A 177 -1.10 -5.93 -13.08
CA LEU A 177 -1.52 -7.30 -13.36
C LEU A 177 -1.18 -8.24 -12.19
N THR A 178 -0.03 -8.05 -11.56
CA THR A 178 0.38 -8.77 -10.35
C THR A 178 -0.62 -8.58 -9.21
N LEU A 179 -0.98 -7.33 -8.92
CA LEU A 179 -1.98 -7.02 -7.91
C LEU A 179 -3.37 -7.55 -8.30
N ALA A 180 -3.72 -7.45 -9.59
CA ALA A 180 -5.01 -7.89 -10.10
C ALA A 180 -5.25 -9.39 -9.87
N PHE A 181 -4.24 -10.26 -10.01
CA PHE A 181 -4.40 -11.70 -9.81
C PHE A 181 -4.94 -12.06 -8.43
N PHE A 182 -4.41 -11.41 -7.38
CA PHE A 182 -4.85 -11.67 -6.01
C PHE A 182 -6.32 -11.28 -5.79
N PHE A 183 -6.71 -10.09 -6.26
CA PHE A 183 -8.08 -9.61 -6.13
C PHE A 183 -9.07 -10.33 -7.06
N THR A 184 -8.60 -10.78 -8.21
CA THR A 184 -9.43 -11.48 -9.22
C THR A 184 -10.09 -12.71 -8.62
N ALA A 185 -9.36 -13.48 -7.82
CA ALA A 185 -9.88 -14.71 -7.24
C ALA A 185 -11.06 -14.48 -6.29
N ALA A 186 -10.90 -13.53 -5.37
CA ALA A 186 -11.95 -13.16 -4.41
C ALA A 186 -13.16 -12.58 -5.14
N THR A 187 -12.93 -11.64 -6.06
CA THR A 187 -13.99 -10.98 -6.83
C THR A 187 -14.74 -11.94 -7.75
N ALA A 188 -14.04 -12.89 -8.40
CA ALA A 188 -14.68 -13.88 -9.28
C ALA A 188 -15.58 -14.83 -8.49
N ARG A 189 -15.15 -15.28 -7.30
CA ARG A 189 -15.98 -16.12 -6.43
C ARG A 189 -17.21 -15.39 -5.90
N LEU A 190 -17.04 -14.13 -5.47
CA LEU A 190 -18.15 -13.27 -5.05
C LEU A 190 -19.15 -13.08 -6.20
N THR A 191 -18.65 -12.72 -7.39
CA THR A 191 -19.47 -12.56 -8.61
C THR A 191 -20.22 -13.85 -8.93
N ARG A 192 -19.54 -15.00 -8.91
CA ARG A 192 -20.16 -16.30 -9.15
C ARG A 192 -21.28 -16.58 -8.15
N SER A 193 -21.06 -16.32 -6.86
CA SER A 193 -22.09 -16.50 -5.83
C SER A 193 -23.30 -15.61 -6.09
N SER A 194 -23.08 -14.31 -6.33
CA SER A 194 -24.17 -13.37 -6.57
C SER A 194 -24.96 -13.67 -7.84
N VAL A 195 -24.34 -14.20 -8.89
CA VAL A 195 -25.06 -14.64 -10.09
C VAL A 195 -25.89 -15.89 -9.79
N LEU A 196 -25.37 -16.84 -9.02
CA LEU A 196 -26.09 -18.06 -8.64
C LEU A 196 -27.27 -17.79 -7.71
N ASP A 197 -27.24 -16.73 -6.90
CA ASP A 197 -28.36 -16.35 -6.03
C ASP A 197 -29.61 -15.88 -6.82
N VAL A 198 -29.42 -15.50 -8.09
CA VAL A 198 -30.48 -14.96 -8.96
C VAL A 198 -30.91 -15.98 -10.04
N LEU A 199 -30.15 -17.06 -10.24
CA LEU A 199 -30.47 -18.17 -11.17
C LEU A 199 -31.25 -19.28 -10.46
#